data_AF-A0A950L5W9-F1
#
_entry.id   AF-A0A950L5W9-F1
#
_cell.length_a   1.000
_cell.length_b   1.000
_cell.length_c   1.000
_cell.angle_alpha   90.00
_cell.angle_beta   90.00
_cell.angle_gamma   90.00
#
_symmetry.space_group_name_H-M   'P 1'
#
loop_
_entity.id
_entity.type
_entity.pdbx_description
1 polymer ?
#
loop_
_entity_poly.entity_id
_entity_poly.type
_entity_poly.pdbx_seq_one_letter_code
_entity_poly.pdbx_strand_id
1 'polypeptide(L)'
;MKKHLFLLYAFYATFLVASPTFAENPFATPPPAPASINIYDWYNLGEYLEASSQLNFNFSVADQMDDTYKHVYDLMVKAHVSDGTINAFKQWYVVLRALPWDKAWNTWTKEQQNAWRNSPLPGAWYKGVAENASHAVESMFFYWLGEHTLAVAWAVPYYLSQGWTKDATDEIVSAAKDFAYFSTNADYNPVFSALTPDVQKAITFIASAKKKVAIVGGDPFQKSTGLSSDDIAKIVDVAKAIRAAAQANQLTQ
;
A
#
# COMPACT_ATOMS: atom_id res chain seq x y z
N MET A 1 22.04 68.23 36.39
CA MET A 1 23.23 67.46 36.79
C MET A 1 23.13 66.06 36.22
N LYS A 2 24.18 65.65 35.49
CA LYS A 2 24.69 64.28 35.14
C LYS A 2 23.70 63.09 35.26
N LYS A 3 23.28 62.52 34.12
CA LYS A 3 23.82 61.29 33.48
C LYS A 3 23.74 60.05 34.38
N HIS A 4 22.95 59.05 33.99
CA HIS A 4 23.43 57.68 33.74
C HIS A 4 22.50 56.95 32.75
N LEU A 5 23.08 56.70 31.58
CA LEU A 5 22.67 55.75 30.55
C LEU A 5 23.17 54.37 30.99
N PHE A 6 22.38 53.30 30.89
CA PHE A 6 22.91 51.98 30.55
C PHE A 6 21.84 51.10 29.89
N LEU A 7 22.12 50.79 28.62
CA LEU A 7 21.55 49.70 27.82
C LEU A 7 21.71 48.35 28.53
N LEU A 8 20.75 47.45 28.33
CA LEU A 8 20.94 45.98 28.22
C LEU A 8 19.71 45.42 27.50
N TYR A 9 19.79 45.31 26.16
CA TYR A 9 20.04 44.07 25.40
C TYR A 9 18.84 43.13 25.33
N ALA A 10 18.30 43.06 24.12
CA ALA A 10 17.29 42.11 23.67
C ALA A 10 17.75 40.67 23.89
N PHE A 11 16.94 39.88 24.59
CA PHE A 11 16.99 38.42 24.51
C PHE A 11 15.84 37.96 23.61
N TYR A 12 16.09 37.99 22.29
CA TYR A 12 15.43 37.05 21.39
C TYR A 12 16.02 35.68 21.68
N ALA A 13 15.35 34.89 22.52
CA ALA A 13 15.58 33.46 22.56
C ALA A 13 15.01 32.87 21.27
N THR A 14 15.78 32.93 20.19
CA THR A 14 15.60 31.99 19.08
C THR A 14 15.76 30.59 19.67
N PHE A 15 14.65 29.86 19.74
CA PHE A 15 14.67 28.41 19.82
C PHE A 15 15.41 27.88 18.58
N LEU A 16 16.73 27.79 18.67
CA LEU A 16 17.51 26.82 17.93
C LEU A 16 17.12 25.46 18.51
N VAL A 17 15.94 24.98 18.13
CA VAL A 17 15.71 23.54 18.11
C VAL A 17 16.72 23.06 17.08
N ALA A 18 17.79 22.42 17.54
CA ALA A 18 18.62 21.60 16.68
C ALA A 18 17.65 20.69 15.95
N SER A 19 17.43 20.97 14.66
CA SER A 19 16.64 20.09 13.82
C SER A 19 17.26 18.71 14.02
N PRO A 20 16.46 17.67 14.34
CA PRO A 20 17.00 16.32 14.33
C PRO A 20 17.73 16.20 12.99
N THR A 21 19.00 15.80 13.03
CA THR A 21 19.74 15.42 11.84
C THR A 21 18.97 14.27 11.25
N PHE A 22 18.00 14.59 10.38
CA PHE A 22 17.36 13.60 9.55
C PHE A 22 18.50 12.91 8.81
N ALA A 23 18.52 11.58 8.86
CA ALA A 23 19.35 10.79 7.98
C ALA A 23 19.29 11.41 6.57
N GLU A 24 20.44 11.44 5.88
CA GLU A 24 20.52 11.95 4.51
C GLU A 24 19.33 11.44 3.70
N ASN A 25 18.71 12.31 2.91
CA ASN A 25 17.56 11.96 2.07
C ASN A 25 17.89 10.65 1.31
N PRO A 26 17.17 9.53 1.56
CA PRO A 26 17.52 8.24 0.96
C PRO A 26 17.32 8.21 -0.56
N PHE A 27 16.75 9.27 -1.13
CA PHE A 27 16.55 9.49 -2.56
C PHE A 27 17.55 10.48 -3.18
N ALA A 28 18.60 10.89 -2.45
CA ALA A 28 19.59 11.85 -2.93
C ALA A 28 20.43 11.30 -4.09
N THR A 29 20.57 9.98 -4.17
CA THR A 29 21.29 9.31 -5.25
C THR A 29 20.28 8.80 -6.29
N PRO A 30 20.37 9.26 -7.56
CA PRO A 30 19.53 8.71 -8.62
C PRO A 30 19.89 7.23 -8.83
N PRO A 31 18.90 6.33 -8.87
CA PRO A 31 19.16 4.92 -9.13
C PRO A 31 19.67 4.71 -10.57
N PRO A 32 20.36 3.59 -10.84
CA PRO A 32 20.89 3.29 -12.17
C PRO A 32 19.78 3.26 -13.23
N ALA A 33 20.19 3.39 -14.50
CA ALA A 33 19.28 3.35 -15.65
C ALA A 33 18.35 2.12 -15.59
N PRO A 34 17.06 2.29 -15.90
CA PRO A 34 16.06 1.28 -15.60
C PRO A 34 16.17 0.04 -16.51
N ALA A 35 15.92 -1.13 -15.92
CA ALA A 35 15.92 -2.42 -16.62
C ALA A 35 14.62 -2.65 -17.43
N SER A 36 14.54 -3.77 -18.16
CA SER A 36 13.28 -4.23 -18.74
C SER A 36 12.25 -4.48 -17.63
N ILE A 37 11.02 -3.98 -17.83
CA ILE A 37 9.93 -4.07 -16.85
C ILE A 37 9.68 -5.53 -16.47
N ASN A 38 9.84 -5.85 -15.17
CA ASN A 38 9.61 -7.18 -14.61
C ASN A 38 8.22 -7.24 -13.94
N ILE A 39 7.45 -8.31 -14.21
CA ILE A 39 6.13 -8.54 -13.60
C ILE A 39 6.18 -8.54 -12.06
N TYR A 40 7.30 -9.01 -11.49
CA TYR A 40 7.49 -9.06 -10.03
C TYR A 40 7.69 -7.67 -9.43
N ASP A 41 8.23 -6.71 -10.19
CA ASP A 41 8.34 -5.32 -9.71
C ASP A 41 6.94 -4.69 -9.58
N TRP A 42 6.04 -4.93 -10.54
CA TRP A 42 4.65 -4.46 -10.46
C TRP A 42 3.85 -5.16 -9.37
N TYR A 43 4.03 -6.47 -9.21
CA TYR A 43 3.45 -7.22 -8.10
C TYR A 43 3.88 -6.65 -6.74
N ASN A 44 5.19 -6.45 -6.55
CA ASN A 44 5.72 -5.89 -5.31
C ASN A 44 5.24 -4.46 -5.08
N LEU A 45 5.15 -3.63 -6.13
CA LEU A 45 4.55 -2.30 -6.01
C LEU A 45 3.10 -2.41 -5.52
N GLY A 46 2.28 -3.30 -6.08
CA GLY A 46 0.92 -3.55 -5.60
C GLY A 46 0.86 -3.90 -4.11
N GLU A 47 1.70 -4.84 -3.65
CA GLU A 47 1.79 -5.16 -2.22
C GLU A 47 2.19 -3.93 -1.39
N TYR A 48 3.24 -3.20 -1.78
CA TYR A 48 3.68 -2.05 -1.01
C TYR A 48 2.68 -0.90 -0.98
N LEU A 49 1.95 -0.66 -2.08
CA LEU A 49 0.90 0.36 -2.11
C LEU A 49 -0.21 0.02 -1.12
N GLU A 50 -0.71 -1.21 -1.17
CA GLU A 50 -1.71 -1.69 -0.20
C GLU A 50 -1.18 -1.55 1.22
N ALA A 51 0.02 -2.08 1.51
CA ALA A 51 0.63 -2.01 2.83
C ALA A 51 0.77 -0.56 3.33
N SER A 52 1.31 0.33 2.49
CA SER A 52 1.59 1.72 2.85
C SER A 52 0.34 2.55 3.13
N SER A 53 -0.84 2.12 2.62
CA SER A 53 -2.13 2.72 2.93
C SER A 53 -2.59 2.42 4.37
N GLN A 54 -2.04 1.36 4.98
CA GLN A 54 -2.46 0.85 6.26
C GLN A 54 -1.66 1.51 7.40
N LEU A 55 -2.39 2.10 8.36
CA LEU A 55 -1.77 2.81 9.49
C LEU A 55 -0.89 1.88 10.33
N ASN A 56 -1.36 0.65 10.57
CA ASN A 56 -0.65 -0.37 11.36
C ASN A 56 0.62 -0.88 10.66
N PHE A 57 0.65 -0.93 9.32
CA PHE A 57 1.88 -1.25 8.60
C PHE A 57 2.95 -0.18 8.88
N ASN A 58 2.57 1.10 8.78
CA ASN A 58 3.51 2.20 9.03
C ASN A 58 4.02 2.23 10.47
N PHE A 59 3.18 1.88 11.45
CA PHE A 59 3.63 1.62 12.82
C PHE A 59 4.66 0.49 12.89
N SER A 60 4.44 -0.61 12.17
CA SER A 60 5.32 -1.79 12.22
C SER A 60 6.68 -1.58 11.56
N VAL A 61 6.78 -0.67 10.59
CA VAL A 61 8.03 -0.37 9.87
C VAL A 61 8.69 0.93 10.33
N ALA A 62 8.24 1.54 11.44
CA ALA A 62 8.70 2.85 11.89
C ALA A 62 10.24 2.97 11.98
N ASP A 63 10.89 1.97 12.58
CA ASP A 63 12.35 1.92 12.75
C ASP A 63 13.09 1.64 11.43
N GLN A 64 12.40 1.13 10.41
CA GLN A 64 12.93 0.77 9.09
C GLN A 64 12.29 1.61 7.98
N MET A 65 11.71 2.75 8.31
CA MET A 65 10.91 3.55 7.38
C MET A 65 11.74 3.99 6.17
N ASP A 66 12.99 4.38 6.41
CA ASP A 66 13.89 4.89 5.37
C ASP A 66 14.22 3.77 4.36
N ASP A 67 14.57 2.58 4.86
CA ASP A 67 14.87 1.42 4.01
C ASP A 67 13.62 0.92 3.28
N THR A 68 12.47 0.87 3.96
CA THR A 68 11.18 0.43 3.39
C THR A 68 10.77 1.32 2.23
N TYR A 69 10.71 2.64 2.45
CA TYR A 69 10.28 3.58 1.42
C TYR A 69 11.37 3.83 0.37
N LYS A 70 12.64 3.64 0.69
CA LYS A 70 13.69 3.55 -0.33
C LYS A 70 13.46 2.39 -1.28
N HIS A 71 13.11 1.21 -0.76
CA HIS A 71 12.82 0.06 -1.59
C HIS A 71 11.63 0.32 -2.52
N VAL A 72 10.55 0.96 -2.02
CA VAL A 72 9.40 1.37 -2.85
C VAL A 72 9.84 2.34 -3.95
N TYR A 73 10.66 3.35 -3.64
CA TYR A 73 11.21 4.27 -4.64
C TYR A 73 12.01 3.54 -5.72
N ASP A 74 12.90 2.63 -5.31
CA ASP A 74 13.73 1.87 -6.24
C ASP A 74 12.86 0.97 -7.16
N LEU A 75 11.77 0.41 -6.65
CA LEU A 75 10.77 -0.31 -7.45
C LEU A 75 10.05 0.62 -8.44
N MET A 76 9.62 1.81 -8.01
CA MET A 76 8.96 2.79 -8.89
C MET A 76 9.86 3.20 -10.04
N VAL A 77 11.17 3.41 -9.80
CA VAL A 77 12.11 3.76 -10.87
C VAL A 77 12.35 2.58 -11.81
N LYS A 78 12.53 1.36 -11.30
CA LYS A 78 12.65 0.15 -12.14
C LYS A 78 11.42 -0.09 -13.01
N ALA A 79 10.23 0.20 -12.48
CA ALA A 79 8.96 0.09 -13.19
C ALA A 79 8.67 1.29 -14.11
N HIS A 80 9.58 2.26 -14.21
CA HIS A 80 9.44 3.48 -15.03
C HIS A 80 8.17 4.28 -14.71
N VAL A 81 7.82 4.36 -13.43
CA VAL A 81 6.74 5.22 -12.95
C VAL A 81 7.09 6.69 -13.24
N SER A 82 6.09 7.51 -13.58
CA SER A 82 6.34 8.88 -14.04
C SER A 82 7.02 9.76 -12.98
N ASP A 83 7.81 10.75 -13.42
CA ASP A 83 8.45 11.72 -12.53
C ASP A 83 7.44 12.45 -11.63
N GLY A 84 6.24 12.73 -12.13
CA GLY A 84 5.17 13.35 -11.36
C GLY A 84 4.72 12.48 -10.20
N THR A 85 4.48 11.19 -10.45
CA THR A 85 4.13 10.19 -9.43
C THR A 85 5.28 10.01 -8.44
N ILE A 86 6.52 9.91 -8.91
CA ILE A 86 7.73 9.82 -8.07
C ILE A 86 7.87 11.05 -7.16
N ASN A 87 7.60 12.25 -7.66
CA ASN A 87 7.67 13.46 -6.87
C ASN A 87 6.58 13.50 -5.79
N ALA A 88 5.35 13.08 -6.12
CA ALA A 88 4.27 12.93 -5.13
C ALA A 88 4.64 11.95 -4.01
N PHE A 89 5.27 10.82 -4.39
CA PHE A 89 5.80 9.85 -3.43
C PHE A 89 6.88 10.45 -2.52
N LYS A 90 7.85 11.18 -3.07
CA LYS A 90 8.90 11.87 -2.29
C LYS A 90 8.31 12.88 -1.30
N GLN A 91 7.28 13.63 -1.71
CA GLN A 91 6.58 14.56 -0.81
C GLN A 91 5.81 13.81 0.28
N TRP A 92 5.17 12.70 -0.06
CA TRP A 92 4.47 11.87 0.92
C TRP A 92 5.43 11.28 1.97
N TYR A 93 6.60 10.80 1.54
CA TYR A 93 7.63 10.30 2.45
C TYR A 93 8.07 11.36 3.49
N VAL A 94 8.18 12.63 3.10
CA VAL A 94 8.49 13.71 4.06
C VAL A 94 7.40 13.83 5.12
N VAL A 95 6.12 13.69 4.74
CA VAL A 95 5.00 13.69 5.70
C VAL A 95 5.10 12.49 6.62
N LEU A 96 5.32 11.29 6.08
CA LEU A 96 5.48 10.06 6.86
C LEU A 96 6.59 10.23 7.91
N ARG A 97 7.76 10.72 7.54
CA ARG A 97 8.90 10.92 8.45
C ARG A 97 8.63 11.91 9.58
N ALA A 98 7.67 12.80 9.43
CA ALA A 98 7.31 13.79 10.43
C ALA A 98 6.24 13.28 11.44
N LEU A 99 5.60 12.14 11.16
CA LEU A 99 4.57 11.58 12.02
C LEU A 99 5.19 10.80 13.20
N PRO A 100 4.58 10.85 14.40
CA PRO A 100 5.13 10.21 15.60
C PRO A 100 4.74 8.74 15.67
N TRP A 101 5.35 7.92 14.81
CA TRP A 101 5.10 6.47 14.74
C TRP A 101 5.48 5.70 16.01
N ASP A 102 6.29 6.29 16.89
CA ASP A 102 6.61 5.74 18.21
C ASP A 102 5.46 5.89 19.22
N LYS A 103 4.41 6.65 18.88
CA LYS A 103 3.30 6.98 19.78
C LYS A 103 1.98 6.41 19.27
N ALA A 104 1.13 5.99 20.21
CA ALA A 104 -0.22 5.55 19.88
C ALA A 104 -1.03 6.67 19.19
N TRP A 105 -1.79 6.30 18.15
CA TRP A 105 -2.58 7.22 17.32
C TRP A 105 -3.44 8.24 18.12
N ASN A 106 -4.07 7.77 19.20
CA ASN A 106 -4.93 8.59 20.05
C ASN A 106 -4.18 9.68 20.85
N THR A 107 -2.85 9.65 20.86
CA THR A 107 -1.98 10.67 21.49
C THR A 107 -1.44 11.70 20.50
N TRP A 108 -1.65 11.47 19.19
CA TRP A 108 -1.23 12.40 18.14
C TRP A 108 -2.05 13.69 18.20
N THR A 109 -1.47 14.81 17.78
CA THR A 109 -2.21 16.06 17.62
C THR A 109 -3.21 15.96 16.47
N LYS A 110 -4.23 16.83 16.44
CA LYS A 110 -5.20 16.86 15.35
C LYS A 110 -4.52 17.11 14.00
N GLU A 111 -3.50 17.95 13.97
CA GLU A 111 -2.72 18.28 12.77
C GLU A 111 -1.98 17.04 12.25
N GLN A 112 -1.37 16.25 13.13
CA GLN A 112 -0.72 14.98 12.77
C GLN A 112 -1.72 13.96 12.23
N GLN A 113 -2.87 13.83 12.91
CA GLN A 113 -3.94 12.94 12.44
C GLN A 113 -4.49 13.38 11.08
N ASN A 114 -4.62 14.68 10.84
CA ASN A 114 -5.04 15.24 9.55
C ASN A 114 -3.98 15.02 8.46
N ALA A 115 -2.70 15.20 8.78
CA ALA A 115 -1.60 14.98 7.85
C ALA A 115 -1.55 13.52 7.36
N TRP A 116 -1.97 12.56 8.20
CA TRP A 116 -2.18 11.17 7.76
C TRP A 116 -3.48 11.00 6.98
N ARG A 117 -4.64 11.30 7.57
CA ARG A 117 -5.96 10.93 7.03
C ARG A 117 -6.38 11.71 5.79
N ASN A 118 -6.01 12.99 5.75
CA ASN A 118 -6.55 13.96 4.80
C ASN A 118 -5.47 14.56 3.89
N SER A 119 -4.25 14.02 3.91
CA SER A 119 -3.24 14.42 2.93
C SER A 119 -3.72 14.01 1.53
N PRO A 120 -3.62 14.90 0.52
CA PRO A 120 -3.90 14.54 -0.86
C PRO A 120 -2.76 13.73 -1.49
N LEU A 121 -1.58 13.71 -0.86
CA LEU A 121 -0.37 13.12 -1.40
C LEU A 121 -0.47 11.58 -1.57
N PRO A 122 -0.99 10.80 -0.58
CA PRO A 122 -1.24 9.37 -0.76
C PRO A 122 -2.04 9.07 -2.03
N GLY A 123 -3.18 9.75 -2.20
CA GLY A 123 -4.03 9.58 -3.37
C GLY A 123 -3.32 9.94 -4.69
N ALA A 124 -2.47 10.97 -4.69
CA ALA A 124 -1.75 11.39 -5.88
C ALA A 124 -0.75 10.32 -6.36
N TRP A 125 0.04 9.71 -5.46
CA TRP A 125 0.99 8.68 -5.88
C TRP A 125 0.34 7.31 -6.08
N TYR A 126 -0.68 6.93 -5.28
CA TYR A 126 -1.45 5.69 -5.52
C TYR A 126 -2.10 5.69 -6.90
N LYS A 127 -2.83 6.77 -7.21
CA LYS A 127 -3.47 6.93 -8.51
C LYS A 127 -2.43 6.98 -9.63
N GLY A 128 -1.32 7.70 -9.42
CA GLY A 128 -0.25 7.79 -10.41
C GLY A 128 0.40 6.44 -10.72
N VAL A 129 0.65 5.59 -9.72
CA VAL A 129 1.19 4.23 -9.95
C VAL A 129 0.20 3.37 -10.72
N ALA A 130 -1.09 3.39 -10.37
CA ALA A 130 -2.13 2.65 -11.09
C ALA A 130 -2.31 3.15 -12.54
N GLU A 131 -2.25 4.47 -12.77
CA GLU A 131 -2.25 5.05 -14.11
C GLU A 131 -1.02 4.62 -14.91
N ASN A 132 0.17 4.64 -14.32
CA ASN A 132 1.39 4.14 -14.97
C ASN A 132 1.30 2.64 -15.28
N ALA A 133 0.72 1.82 -14.39
CA ALA A 133 0.49 0.39 -14.61
C ALA A 133 -0.45 0.15 -15.80
N SER A 134 -1.42 1.05 -16.04
CA SER A 134 -2.41 0.92 -17.12
C SER A 134 -1.84 0.96 -18.53
N HIS A 135 -0.58 1.40 -18.71
CA HIS A 135 0.07 1.46 -20.01
C HIS A 135 0.38 0.08 -20.60
N ALA A 136 0.40 -0.97 -19.78
CA ALA A 136 0.57 -2.35 -20.21
C ALA A 136 -0.37 -3.28 -19.43
N VAL A 137 -1.03 -4.20 -20.14
CA VAL A 137 -2.02 -5.12 -19.53
C VAL A 137 -1.36 -6.00 -18.47
N GLU A 138 -0.15 -6.48 -18.71
CA GLU A 138 0.65 -7.25 -17.76
C GLU A 138 0.95 -6.45 -16.49
N SER A 139 1.42 -5.21 -16.64
CA SER A 139 1.71 -4.32 -15.51
C SER A 139 0.48 -4.09 -14.65
N MET A 140 -0.66 -3.79 -15.28
CA MET A 140 -1.93 -3.60 -14.58
C MET A 140 -2.36 -4.88 -13.86
N PHE A 141 -2.28 -6.03 -14.53
CA PHE A 141 -2.64 -7.33 -13.95
C PHE A 141 -1.83 -7.64 -12.70
N PHE A 142 -0.50 -7.55 -12.79
CA PHE A 142 0.38 -7.92 -11.67
C PHE A 142 0.35 -6.89 -10.54
N TYR A 143 0.18 -5.60 -10.86
CA TYR A 143 -0.07 -4.55 -9.87
C TYR A 143 -1.28 -4.88 -8.98
N TRP A 144 -2.45 -5.09 -9.58
CA TRP A 144 -3.66 -5.42 -8.82
C TRP A 144 -3.61 -6.81 -8.19
N LEU A 145 -2.91 -7.78 -8.80
CA LEU A 145 -2.68 -9.08 -8.17
C LEU A 145 -1.92 -8.90 -6.85
N GLY A 146 -0.86 -8.09 -6.83
CA GLY A 146 -0.11 -7.76 -5.62
C GLY A 146 -0.99 -7.10 -4.56
N GLU A 147 -1.69 -6.03 -4.95
CA GLU A 147 -2.58 -5.26 -4.07
C GLU A 147 -3.62 -6.17 -3.38
N HIS A 148 -4.42 -6.89 -4.18
CA HIS A 148 -5.50 -7.74 -3.66
C HIS A 148 -4.99 -8.94 -2.88
N THR A 149 -3.87 -9.55 -3.28
CA THR A 149 -3.32 -10.67 -2.52
C THR A 149 -2.78 -10.25 -1.17
N LEU A 150 -2.19 -9.04 -1.05
CA LEU A 150 -1.80 -8.53 0.26
C LEU A 150 -3.03 -8.19 1.12
N ALA A 151 -4.02 -7.49 0.57
CA ALA A 151 -5.25 -7.15 1.28
C ALA A 151 -5.89 -8.40 1.88
N VAL A 152 -6.03 -9.47 1.08
CA VAL A 152 -6.62 -10.73 1.54
C VAL A 152 -5.68 -11.52 2.47
N ALA A 153 -4.39 -11.62 2.18
CA ALA A 153 -3.49 -12.47 2.95
C ALA A 153 -3.06 -11.85 4.30
N TRP A 154 -3.09 -10.52 4.40
CA TRP A 154 -2.55 -9.77 5.55
C TRP A 154 -3.59 -8.86 6.21
N ALA A 155 -4.27 -7.99 5.45
CA ALA A 155 -5.22 -7.04 6.05
C ALA A 155 -6.45 -7.75 6.62
N VAL A 156 -7.01 -8.74 5.91
CA VAL A 156 -8.16 -9.52 6.38
C VAL A 156 -7.90 -10.21 7.74
N PRO A 157 -6.82 -11.01 7.94
CA PRO A 157 -6.50 -11.55 9.27
C PRO A 157 -6.37 -10.48 10.35
N TYR A 158 -5.76 -9.34 10.03
CA TYR A 158 -5.61 -8.23 10.96
C TYR A 158 -6.98 -7.66 11.35
N TYR A 159 -7.83 -7.31 10.39
CA TYR A 159 -9.18 -6.79 10.63
C TYR A 159 -10.03 -7.75 11.47
N LEU A 160 -9.99 -9.05 11.17
CA LEU A 160 -10.68 -10.06 11.97
C LEU A 160 -10.19 -10.10 13.42
N SER A 161 -8.87 -9.95 13.65
CA SER A 161 -8.31 -9.89 15.01
C SER A 161 -8.80 -8.68 15.82
N GLN A 162 -9.19 -7.60 15.12
CA GLN A 162 -9.77 -6.39 15.72
C GLN A 162 -11.30 -6.43 15.82
N GLY A 163 -11.94 -7.51 15.36
CA GLY A 163 -13.40 -7.62 15.27
C GLY A 163 -14.02 -6.81 14.13
N TRP A 164 -13.22 -6.35 13.16
CA TRP A 164 -13.64 -5.53 12.02
C TRP A 164 -14.11 -6.40 10.85
N THR A 165 -15.19 -7.16 11.08
CA THR A 165 -15.70 -8.14 10.08
C THR A 165 -16.16 -7.48 8.77
N LYS A 166 -16.65 -6.24 8.82
CA LYS A 166 -17.08 -5.52 7.61
C LYS A 166 -15.89 -5.23 6.70
N ASP A 167 -14.83 -4.62 7.23
CA ASP A 167 -13.62 -4.28 6.48
C ASP A 167 -12.98 -5.54 5.89
N ALA A 168 -12.87 -6.61 6.70
CA ALA A 168 -12.40 -7.91 6.23
C ALA A 168 -13.22 -8.46 5.05
N THR A 169 -14.54 -8.24 5.05
CA THR A 169 -15.38 -8.68 3.94
C THR A 169 -15.20 -7.78 2.72
N ASP A 170 -15.16 -6.46 2.91
CA ASP A 170 -15.01 -5.51 1.81
C ASP A 170 -13.73 -5.81 1.00
N GLU A 171 -12.62 -6.15 1.67
CA GLU A 171 -11.38 -6.59 1.01
C GLU A 171 -11.57 -7.87 0.17
N ILE A 172 -12.22 -8.89 0.75
CA ILE A 172 -12.51 -10.15 0.03
C ILE A 172 -13.41 -9.90 -1.18
N VAL A 173 -14.39 -9.01 -1.05
CA VAL A 173 -15.33 -8.67 -2.13
C VAL A 173 -14.61 -7.92 -3.25
N SER A 174 -13.76 -6.96 -2.87
CA SER A 174 -12.93 -6.19 -3.80
C SER A 174 -12.04 -7.15 -4.61
N ALA A 175 -11.26 -7.99 -3.93
CA ALA A 175 -10.41 -8.99 -4.56
C ALA A 175 -11.19 -9.98 -5.43
N ALA A 176 -12.33 -10.49 -4.94
CA ALA A 176 -13.15 -11.43 -5.70
C ALA A 176 -13.73 -10.82 -6.98
N LYS A 177 -14.08 -9.52 -6.96
CA LYS A 177 -14.57 -8.82 -8.15
C LYS A 177 -13.48 -8.69 -9.20
N ASP A 178 -12.30 -8.26 -8.82
CA ASP A 178 -11.20 -8.01 -9.75
C ASP A 178 -10.56 -9.32 -10.23
N PHE A 179 -10.45 -10.34 -9.37
CA PHE A 179 -9.99 -11.65 -9.80
C PHE A 179 -10.97 -12.35 -10.74
N ALA A 180 -12.29 -12.12 -10.57
CA ALA A 180 -13.26 -12.56 -11.57
C ALA A 180 -13.06 -11.84 -12.91
N TYR A 181 -12.74 -10.55 -12.88
CA TYR A 181 -12.44 -9.78 -14.09
C TYR A 181 -11.15 -10.27 -14.78
N PHE A 182 -10.08 -10.49 -14.02
CA PHE A 182 -8.80 -11.02 -14.51
C PHE A 182 -8.90 -12.41 -15.13
N SER A 183 -9.75 -13.28 -14.57
CA SER A 183 -9.90 -14.67 -15.04
C SER A 183 -10.92 -14.83 -16.18
N THR A 184 -11.68 -13.79 -16.54
CA THR A 184 -12.76 -13.91 -17.54
C THR A 184 -12.74 -12.86 -18.64
N ASN A 185 -12.07 -11.72 -18.46
CA ASN A 185 -11.92 -10.73 -19.52
C ASN A 185 -10.90 -11.21 -20.56
N ALA A 186 -11.29 -11.12 -21.84
CA ALA A 186 -10.45 -11.43 -22.99
C ALA A 186 -9.12 -10.66 -23.02
N ASP A 187 -9.10 -9.41 -22.55
CA ASP A 187 -7.88 -8.58 -22.53
C ASP A 187 -6.79 -9.18 -21.64
N TYR A 188 -7.18 -9.77 -20.49
CA TYR A 188 -6.27 -10.38 -19.53
C TYR A 188 -6.02 -11.87 -19.79
N ASN A 189 -6.76 -12.49 -20.71
CA ASN A 189 -6.66 -13.92 -20.98
C ASN A 189 -5.24 -14.40 -21.32
N PRO A 190 -4.42 -13.67 -22.13
CA PRO A 190 -3.04 -14.07 -22.38
C PRO A 190 -2.19 -14.08 -21.10
N VAL A 191 -2.35 -13.06 -20.25
CA VAL A 191 -1.60 -12.92 -18.98
C VAL A 191 -2.04 -14.01 -17.99
N PHE A 192 -3.35 -14.19 -17.82
CA PHE A 192 -3.91 -15.22 -16.94
C PHE A 192 -3.50 -16.63 -17.37
N SER A 193 -3.50 -16.91 -18.67
CA SER A 193 -3.12 -18.23 -19.21
C SER A 193 -1.63 -18.54 -19.03
N ALA A 194 -0.77 -17.51 -18.95
CA ALA A 194 0.66 -17.65 -18.71
C ALA A 194 1.02 -17.96 -17.24
N LEU A 195 0.07 -17.77 -16.31
CA LEU A 195 0.26 -18.11 -14.90
C LEU A 195 0.46 -19.61 -14.71
N THR A 196 1.11 -20.01 -13.62
CA THR A 196 1.14 -21.42 -13.22
C THR A 196 -0.27 -21.93 -12.90
N PRO A 197 -0.56 -23.22 -13.12
CA PRO A 197 -1.89 -23.78 -12.88
C PRO A 197 -2.40 -23.56 -11.45
N ASP A 198 -1.51 -23.53 -10.45
CA ASP A 198 -1.90 -23.35 -9.06
C ASP A 198 -2.28 -21.90 -8.74
N VAL A 199 -1.58 -20.92 -9.34
CA VAL A 199 -1.96 -19.50 -9.23
C VAL A 199 -3.30 -19.26 -9.94
N GLN A 200 -3.53 -19.84 -11.12
CA GLN A 200 -4.83 -19.73 -11.82
C GLN A 200 -5.99 -20.27 -10.97
N LYS A 201 -5.80 -21.44 -10.35
CA LYS A 201 -6.79 -22.05 -9.43
C LYS A 201 -7.06 -21.16 -8.22
N ALA A 202 -6.01 -20.59 -7.61
CA ALA A 202 -6.14 -19.71 -6.46
C ALA A 202 -6.94 -18.43 -6.80
N ILE A 203 -6.61 -17.76 -7.91
CA ILE A 203 -7.35 -16.58 -8.40
C ILE A 203 -8.83 -16.95 -8.66
N THR A 204 -9.07 -18.08 -9.34
CA THR A 204 -10.44 -18.55 -9.64
C THR A 204 -11.23 -18.89 -8.38
N PHE A 205 -10.56 -19.47 -7.37
CA PHE A 205 -11.19 -19.81 -6.10
C PHE A 205 -11.65 -18.54 -5.37
N ILE A 206 -10.77 -17.54 -5.24
CA ILE A 206 -11.12 -16.24 -4.62
C ILE A 206 -12.21 -15.54 -5.43
N ALA A 207 -12.12 -15.52 -6.77
CA ALA A 207 -13.15 -14.96 -7.64
C ALA A 207 -14.55 -15.57 -7.41
N SER A 208 -14.62 -16.86 -7.06
CA SER A 208 -15.88 -17.54 -6.78
C SER A 208 -16.62 -16.99 -5.55
N ALA A 209 -15.91 -16.34 -4.62
CA ALA A 209 -16.51 -15.71 -3.45
C ALA A 209 -17.54 -14.64 -3.83
N LYS A 210 -17.36 -13.96 -4.96
CA LYS A 210 -18.32 -12.97 -5.51
C LYS A 210 -19.74 -13.53 -5.60
N LYS A 211 -19.90 -14.82 -5.95
CA LYS A 211 -21.22 -15.48 -6.03
C LYS A 211 -21.87 -15.64 -4.66
N LYS A 212 -21.08 -15.90 -3.62
CA LYS A 212 -21.58 -16.06 -2.24
C LYS A 212 -22.03 -14.73 -1.66
N VAL A 213 -21.31 -13.65 -1.96
CA VAL A 213 -21.66 -12.31 -1.47
C VAL A 213 -22.83 -11.69 -2.24
N ALA A 214 -22.97 -11.97 -3.53
CA ALA A 214 -24.07 -11.45 -4.35
C ALA A 214 -25.47 -12.04 -4.03
N ILE A 215 -25.53 -13.18 -3.33
CA ILE A 215 -26.80 -13.86 -2.97
C ILE A 215 -27.52 -13.15 -1.81
N VAL A 216 -26.84 -12.28 -1.06
CA VAL A 216 -27.44 -11.49 0.03
C VAL A 216 -28.01 -10.19 -0.54
N GLY A 217 -29.11 -10.33 -1.27
CA GLY A 217 -29.79 -9.22 -1.91
C GLY A 217 -30.52 -8.31 -0.92
N GLY A 218 -30.24 -7.01 -0.99
CA GLY A 218 -31.22 -5.96 -0.70
C GLY A 218 -30.89 -4.94 0.39
N ASP A 219 -29.93 -5.23 1.29
CA ASP A 219 -29.60 -4.31 2.39
C ASP A 219 -28.08 -4.30 2.67
N PRO A 220 -27.37 -3.17 2.45
CA PRO A 220 -25.95 -3.04 2.76
C PRO A 220 -25.64 -3.14 4.27
N PHE A 221 -26.65 -3.21 5.13
CA PHE A 221 -26.53 -3.41 6.58
C PHE A 221 -26.80 -4.85 7.04
N GLN A 222 -27.12 -5.79 6.14
CA GLN A 222 -27.23 -7.20 6.50
C GLN A 222 -25.86 -7.82 6.75
N LYS A 223 -25.65 -8.27 7.99
CA LYS A 223 -24.38 -8.70 8.59
C LYS A 223 -23.81 -10.03 8.08
N SER A 224 -24.50 -10.77 7.22
CA SER A 224 -23.98 -12.04 6.70
C SER A 224 -23.60 -11.87 5.25
N THR A 225 -22.33 -12.09 4.94
CA THR A 225 -21.74 -11.88 3.62
C THR A 225 -21.84 -13.14 2.77
N GLY A 226 -22.63 -14.12 3.24
CA GLY A 226 -22.65 -15.49 2.72
C GLY A 226 -21.37 -16.28 2.96
N LEU A 227 -20.29 -15.64 3.46
CA LEU A 227 -19.01 -16.28 3.75
C LEU A 227 -18.98 -16.78 5.20
N SER A 228 -18.70 -18.07 5.36
CA SER A 228 -18.38 -18.65 6.67
C SER A 228 -16.94 -18.32 7.09
N SER A 229 -16.62 -18.48 8.38
CA SER A 229 -15.22 -18.37 8.85
C SER A 229 -14.28 -19.33 8.11
N ASP A 230 -14.76 -20.53 7.75
CA ASP A 230 -14.01 -21.51 6.96
C ASP A 230 -13.77 -21.04 5.52
N ASP A 231 -14.74 -20.35 4.91
CA ASP A 231 -14.57 -19.74 3.59
C ASP A 231 -13.48 -18.68 3.63
N ILE A 232 -13.53 -17.80 4.64
CA ILE A 232 -12.55 -16.73 4.80
C ILE A 232 -11.16 -17.30 5.04
N ALA A 233 -11.01 -18.29 5.92
CA ALA A 233 -9.72 -18.93 6.18
C ALA A 233 -9.12 -19.54 4.89
N LYS A 234 -9.92 -20.25 4.10
CA LYS A 234 -9.46 -20.81 2.81
C LYS A 234 -9.06 -19.74 1.81
N ILE A 235 -9.83 -18.66 1.71
CA ILE A 235 -9.53 -17.50 0.84
C ILE A 235 -8.20 -16.86 1.23
N VAL A 236 -7.97 -16.65 2.53
CA VAL A 236 -6.71 -16.14 3.08
C VAL A 236 -5.54 -17.07 2.73
N ASP A 237 -5.70 -18.38 2.89
CA ASP A 237 -4.63 -19.36 2.63
C ASP A 237 -4.23 -19.42 1.15
N VAL A 238 -5.20 -19.37 0.23
CA VAL A 238 -4.87 -19.31 -1.21
C VAL A 238 -4.27 -17.97 -1.62
N ALA A 239 -4.67 -16.85 -1.01
CA ALA A 239 -4.01 -15.56 -1.22
C ALA A 239 -2.54 -15.61 -0.77
N LYS A 240 -2.27 -16.20 0.42
CA LYS A 240 -0.89 -16.43 0.89
C LYS A 240 -0.10 -17.32 -0.06
N ALA A 241 -0.71 -18.32 -0.67
CA ALA A 241 -0.04 -19.17 -1.66
C ALA A 241 0.37 -18.39 -2.92
N ILE A 242 -0.47 -17.46 -3.41
CA ILE A 242 -0.10 -16.58 -4.53
C ILE A 242 1.10 -15.70 -4.13
N ARG A 243 1.07 -15.10 -2.92
CA ARG A 243 2.19 -14.30 -2.40
C ARG A 243 3.48 -15.10 -2.29
N ALA A 244 3.42 -16.32 -1.78
CA ALA A 244 4.57 -17.21 -1.69
C ALA A 244 5.14 -17.55 -3.08
N ALA A 245 4.28 -17.79 -4.07
CA ALA A 245 4.70 -18.00 -5.45
C ALA A 245 5.37 -16.74 -6.04
N ALA A 246 4.85 -15.55 -5.77
CA ALA A 246 5.48 -14.29 -6.18
C ALA A 246 6.87 -14.09 -5.57
N GLN A 247 7.00 -14.32 -4.27
CA GLN A 247 8.29 -14.23 -3.56
C GLN A 247 9.32 -15.25 -4.07
N ALA A 248 8.86 -16.40 -4.55
CA ALA A 248 9.70 -17.42 -5.17
C ALA A 248 10.00 -17.16 -6.66
N ASN A 249 9.45 -16.09 -7.25
CA ASN A 249 9.46 -15.81 -8.69
C ASN A 249 8.85 -16.95 -9.54
N GLN A 250 7.70 -17.48 -9.11
CA GLN A 250 7.00 -18.63 -9.68
C GLN A 250 5.53 -18.32 -10.04
N LEU A 251 5.19 -17.08 -10.39
CA LEU A 251 3.83 -16.72 -10.80
C LEU A 251 3.48 -17.27 -12.18
N THR A 252 4.44 -17.30 -13.10
CA THR A 252 4.28 -17.72 -14.49
C THR A 252 5.07 -18.99 -14.81
N GLN A 253 4.71 -19.67 -15.90
CA GLN A 253 5.37 -20.88 -16.43
C GLN A 253 6.72 -20.59 -17.10
#